data_AF-A0A949AKU7-F1
#
_entry.id   AF-A0A949AKU7-F1
#
_cell.length_a   1.000
_cell.length_b   1.000
_cell.length_c   1.000
_cell.angle_alpha   90.00
_cell.angle_beta   90.00
_cell.angle_gamma   90.00
#
_symmetry.space_group_name_H-M   'P 1'
#
loop_
_entity.id
_entity.type
_entity.pdbx_description
1 polymer ?
#
loop_
_entity_poly.entity_id
_entity_poly.type
_entity_poly.pdbx_seq_one_letter_code
_entity_poly.pdbx_strand_id
1 'polypeptide(L)'
;MTFKPLSTLLTVITLLATIKSSALAVCPVCTVAVGAGVGLSRYFGVDDLISGVWVGALIVSMSLWVVEALAKRKIRYKFLPMVVFLITFAFTVFPLQYTGIVGHPDNKLFGVDKLLLGIFLGAILFLGGVLLDKILRKINQNKIFFYYQKVIVPVTLLLIASVVIYLVTHG
;
A
#
# COMPACT_ATOMS: atom_id res chain seq x y z
N MET A 1 38.22 8.86 8.06
CA MET A 1 37.11 8.03 7.56
C MET A 1 36.03 8.95 7.01
N THR A 2 35.83 8.90 5.71
CA THR A 2 35.18 9.94 4.92
C THR A 2 33.65 9.86 5.00
N PHE A 3 33.02 10.97 5.41
CA PHE A 3 31.57 11.30 5.37
C PHE A 3 30.90 11.22 3.98
N LYS A 4 31.55 10.61 2.97
CA LYS A 4 31.09 10.52 1.59
C LYS A 4 29.76 9.77 1.40
N PRO A 5 29.43 8.66 2.11
CA PRO A 5 28.20 7.93 1.79
C PRO A 5 26.93 8.72 2.18
N LEU A 6 26.99 9.55 3.23
CA LEU A 6 25.86 10.35 3.70
C LEU A 6 25.55 11.51 2.75
N SER A 7 26.58 12.18 2.23
CA SER A 7 26.42 13.25 1.24
C SER A 7 25.90 12.73 -0.09
N THR A 8 26.36 11.56 -0.54
CA THR A 8 25.85 10.92 -1.77
C THR A 8 24.40 10.46 -1.60
N LEU A 9 24.04 9.94 -0.42
CA LEU A 9 22.66 9.56 -0.12
C LEU A 9 21.74 10.80 -0.13
N LEU A 10 22.19 11.90 0.47
CA LEU A 10 21.44 13.16 0.52
C LEU A 10 21.24 13.76 -0.88
N THR A 11 22.25 13.67 -1.76
CA THR A 11 22.13 14.11 -3.16
C THR A 11 21.21 13.23 -4.01
N VAL A 12 21.15 11.92 -3.73
CA VAL A 12 20.21 11.01 -4.42
C VAL A 12 18.78 11.27 -3.95
N ILE A 13 18.58 11.55 -2.65
CA ILE A 13 17.27 11.89 -2.08
C ILE A 13 16.75 13.24 -2.61
N THR A 14 17.62 14.25 -2.72
CA THR A 14 17.23 15.55 -3.33
C THR A 14 16.99 15.42 -4.83
N LEU A 15 17.74 14.59 -5.55
CA LEU A 15 17.50 14.31 -6.98
C LEU A 15 16.15 13.59 -7.21
N LEU A 16 15.82 12.61 -6.36
CA LEU A 16 14.51 11.93 -6.35
C LEU A 16 13.36 12.89 -6.00
N ALA A 17 13.59 13.85 -5.10
CA ALA A 17 12.63 14.88 -4.73
C ALA A 17 12.42 15.95 -5.83
N THR A 18 13.38 16.12 -6.75
CA THR A 18 13.27 17.07 -7.87
C THR A 18 12.56 16.52 -9.11
N ILE A 19 12.04 15.29 -9.06
CA ILE A 19 11.16 14.78 -10.12
C ILE A 19 9.85 15.56 -10.05
N LYS A 20 9.81 16.66 -10.79
CA LYS A 20 8.60 17.42 -11.11
C LYS A 20 7.53 16.41 -11.51
N SER A 21 6.43 16.39 -10.76
CA SER A 21 5.26 15.52 -10.95
C SER A 21 4.56 15.81 -12.28
N SER A 22 5.22 15.55 -13.40
CA SER A 22 4.59 15.38 -14.69
C SER A 22 3.87 14.06 -14.63
N ALA A 23 2.58 14.13 -14.28
CA ALA A 23 1.52 13.14 -14.45
C ALA A 23 1.90 11.84 -15.20
N LEU A 24 2.71 10.99 -14.57
CA LEU A 24 2.74 9.56 -14.84
C LEU A 24 1.66 8.95 -13.96
N ALA A 25 0.77 8.14 -14.55
CA ALA A 25 -0.39 7.54 -13.89
C ALA A 25 -0.04 6.58 -12.73
N VAL A 26 1.26 6.36 -12.50
CA VAL A 26 1.85 5.47 -11.51
C VAL A 26 3.00 6.25 -10.91
N CYS A 27 3.00 6.43 -9.59
CA CYS A 27 4.08 7.14 -8.93
C CYS A 27 5.27 6.19 -8.75
N PRO A 28 6.39 6.37 -9.48
CA PRO A 28 7.55 5.48 -9.37
C PRO A 28 8.09 5.46 -7.94
N VAL A 29 7.92 6.57 -7.21
CA VAL A 29 8.29 6.68 -5.79
C VAL A 29 7.55 5.66 -4.93
N CYS A 30 6.30 5.31 -5.24
CA CYS A 30 5.53 4.34 -4.47
C CYS A 30 6.06 2.93 -4.69
N THR A 31 6.40 2.57 -5.94
CA THR A 31 7.01 1.27 -6.25
C THR A 31 8.38 1.14 -5.58
N VAL A 32 9.20 2.18 -5.62
CA VAL A 32 10.51 2.21 -4.94
C VAL A 32 10.34 2.12 -3.42
N ALA A 33 9.40 2.89 -2.85
CA ALA A 33 9.12 2.86 -1.42
C ALA A 33 8.57 1.50 -0.96
N VAL A 34 7.70 0.86 -1.76
CA VAL A 34 7.21 -0.50 -1.49
C VAL A 34 8.36 -1.51 -1.55
N GLY A 35 9.19 -1.48 -2.61
CA GLY A 35 10.35 -2.37 -2.73
C GLY A 35 11.34 -2.22 -1.58
N ALA A 36 11.70 -0.97 -1.25
CA ALA A 36 12.58 -0.66 -0.12
C ALA A 36 11.96 -1.05 1.23
N GLY A 37 10.66 -0.79 1.43
CA GLY A 37 9.94 -1.11 2.66
C GLY A 37 9.82 -2.62 2.88
N VAL A 38 9.53 -3.39 1.84
CA VAL A 38 9.50 -4.86 1.90
C VAL A 38 10.91 -5.41 2.15
N GLY A 39 11.93 -4.91 1.45
CA GLY A 39 13.32 -5.31 1.67
C GLY A 39 13.79 -5.03 3.09
N LEU A 40 13.44 -3.87 3.65
CA LEU A 40 13.74 -3.51 5.03
C LEU A 40 12.97 -4.36 6.04
N SER A 41 11.70 -4.67 5.76
CA SER A 41 10.87 -5.52 6.62
C SER A 41 11.48 -6.93 6.75
N ARG A 42 11.96 -7.49 5.63
CA ARG A 42 12.69 -8.77 5.61
C ARG A 42 13.99 -8.71 6.40
N TYR A 43 14.72 -7.59 6.32
CA TYR A 43 15.93 -7.40 7.12
C TYR A 43 15.65 -7.46 8.63
N PHE A 44 14.49 -6.93 9.07
CA PHE A 44 14.04 -7.02 10.46
C PHE A 44 13.34 -8.34 10.81
N GLY A 45 13.24 -9.30 9.88
CA GLY A 45 12.59 -10.60 10.11
C GLY A 45 11.06 -10.54 10.18
N VAL A 46 10.43 -9.49 9.66
CA VAL A 46 8.96 -9.38 9.58
C VAL A 46 8.43 -10.32 8.50
N ASP A 47 7.36 -11.08 8.78
CA ASP A 47 6.74 -11.98 7.81
C ASP A 47 6.16 -11.19 6.62
N ASP A 48 6.44 -11.68 5.41
CA ASP A 48 6.00 -11.09 4.13
C ASP A 48 4.49 -10.89 4.04
N LEU A 49 3.69 -11.70 4.76
CA LEU A 49 2.24 -11.56 4.82
C LEU A 49 1.83 -10.21 5.45
N ILE A 50 2.52 -9.79 6.51
CA ILE A 50 2.27 -8.52 7.19
C ILE A 50 2.66 -7.36 6.26
N SER A 51 3.85 -7.42 5.66
CA SER A 51 4.28 -6.40 4.68
C SER A 51 3.29 -6.32 3.52
N GLY A 52 2.79 -7.45 3.04
CA GLY A 52 1.79 -7.52 1.98
C GLY A 52 0.49 -6.79 2.34
N VAL A 53 0.00 -6.95 3.58
CA VAL A 53 -1.20 -6.25 4.07
C VAL A 53 -1.07 -4.73 3.92
N TRP A 54 0.09 -4.18 4.27
CA TRP A 54 0.36 -2.75 4.12
C TRP A 54 0.49 -2.33 2.66
N VAL A 55 1.13 -3.15 1.82
CA VAL A 55 1.24 -2.88 0.37
C VAL A 55 -0.15 -2.87 -0.28
N GLY A 56 -1.02 -3.82 0.06
CA GLY A 56 -2.39 -3.87 -0.43
C GLY A 56 -3.22 -2.64 -0.05
N ALA A 57 -3.08 -2.18 1.20
CA ALA A 57 -3.72 -0.95 1.66
C ALA A 57 -3.22 0.28 0.89
N LEU A 58 -1.91 0.39 0.64
CA LEU A 58 -1.33 1.47 -0.15
C LEU A 58 -1.85 1.48 -1.59
N ILE A 59 -1.96 0.31 -2.23
CA ILE A 59 -2.52 0.17 -3.58
C ILE A 59 -3.94 0.73 -3.61
N VAL A 60 -4.82 0.28 -2.70
CA VAL A 60 -6.22 0.75 -2.66
C VAL A 60 -6.28 2.26 -2.39
N SER A 61 -5.52 2.76 -1.42
CA SER A 61 -5.49 4.19 -1.09
C SER A 61 -5.08 5.05 -2.29
N MET A 62 -4.05 4.64 -3.02
CA MET A 62 -3.60 5.33 -4.22
C MET A 62 -4.64 5.25 -5.34
N SER A 63 -5.24 4.07 -5.56
CA SER A 63 -6.28 3.93 -6.58
C SER A 63 -7.49 4.82 -6.31
N LEU A 64 -7.94 4.93 -5.06
CA LEU A 64 -9.02 5.83 -4.69
C LEU A 64 -8.65 7.31 -4.92
N TRP A 65 -7.42 7.70 -4.58
CA TRP A 65 -6.94 9.06 -4.83
C TRP A 65 -6.87 9.39 -6.33
N VAL A 66 -6.38 8.47 -7.16
CA VAL A 66 -6.33 8.64 -8.62
C VAL A 66 -7.75 8.76 -9.19
N VAL A 67 -8.69 7.94 -8.73
CA VAL A 67 -10.10 8.03 -9.13
C VAL A 67 -10.69 9.39 -8.77
N GLU A 68 -10.43 9.89 -7.56
CA GLU A 68 -10.86 11.22 -7.13
C GLU A 68 -10.23 12.33 -8.00
N ALA A 69 -8.95 12.19 -8.36
CA ALA A 69 -8.25 13.14 -9.23
C ALA A 69 -8.81 13.15 -10.66
N LEU A 70 -9.14 11.98 -11.22
CA LEU A 70 -9.78 11.86 -12.54
C LEU A 70 -11.22 12.41 -12.52
N ALA A 71 -11.96 12.14 -11.45
CA ALA A 71 -13.30 12.68 -11.27
C ALA A 71 -13.31 14.22 -11.25
N LYS A 72 -12.29 14.87 -10.67
CA LYS A 72 -12.12 16.34 -10.72
C LYS A 72 -11.92 16.87 -12.15
N ARG A 73 -11.40 16.05 -13.07
CA ARG A 73 -11.27 16.36 -14.50
C ARG A 73 -12.49 15.98 -15.34
N LYS A 74 -13.64 15.69 -14.71
CA LYS A 74 -14.89 15.24 -15.34
C LYS A 74 -14.81 13.87 -16.04
N ILE A 75 -13.76 13.07 -15.77
CA ILE A 75 -13.67 11.70 -16.27
C ILE A 75 -14.37 10.79 -15.27
N ARG A 76 -15.54 10.29 -15.62
CA ARG A 76 -16.36 9.41 -14.76
C ARG A 76 -16.92 8.26 -15.58
N TYR A 77 -16.43 7.06 -15.31
CA TYR A 77 -16.99 5.82 -15.86
C TYR A 77 -17.30 4.85 -14.73
N LYS A 78 -18.35 4.04 -14.89
CA LYS A 78 -18.77 3.06 -13.88
C LYS A 78 -17.65 2.11 -13.46
N PHE A 79 -16.81 1.71 -14.42
CA PHE A 79 -15.70 0.78 -14.21
C PHE A 79 -14.35 1.47 -13.91
N LEU A 80 -14.30 2.81 -13.88
CA LEU A 80 -13.06 3.56 -13.66
C LEU A 80 -12.32 3.14 -12.38
N PRO A 81 -12.98 2.95 -11.21
CA PRO A 81 -12.27 2.56 -10.00
C PRO A 81 -11.63 1.18 -10.08
N MET A 82 -12.30 0.24 -10.75
CA MET A 82 -11.78 -1.11 -10.96
C MET A 82 -10.58 -1.10 -11.92
N VAL A 83 -10.66 -0.34 -13.01
CA VAL A 83 -9.56 -0.20 -13.98
C VAL A 83 -8.34 0.46 -13.31
N VAL A 84 -8.54 1.55 -12.56
CA VAL A 84 -7.45 2.24 -11.85
C VAL A 84 -6.81 1.33 -10.81
N PHE A 85 -7.61 0.53 -10.08
CA PHE A 85 -7.09 -0.45 -9.14
C PHE A 85 -6.23 -1.51 -9.82
N LEU A 86 -6.71 -2.12 -10.92
CA LEU A 86 -5.95 -3.12 -11.66
C LEU A 86 -4.65 -2.55 -12.23
N ILE A 87 -4.67 -1.32 -12.75
CA ILE A 87 -3.47 -0.64 -13.24
C ILE A 87 -2.48 -0.41 -12.09
N THR A 88 -2.95 0.14 -10.96
CA THR A 88 -2.08 0.42 -9.80
C THR A 88 -1.48 -0.86 -9.24
N PHE A 89 -2.29 -1.92 -9.15
CA PHE A 89 -1.85 -3.25 -8.73
C PHE A 89 -0.79 -3.81 -9.67
N ALA A 90 -1.05 -3.84 -10.99
CA ALA A 90 -0.11 -4.36 -11.98
C ALA A 90 1.23 -3.60 -11.94
N PHE A 91 1.20 -2.27 -11.90
CA PHE A 91 2.40 -1.45 -11.83
C PHE A 91 3.17 -1.54 -10.51
N THR A 92 2.53 -1.98 -9.43
CA THR A 92 3.22 -2.20 -8.15
C THR A 92 3.80 -3.62 -8.09
N VAL A 93 3.03 -4.62 -8.50
CA VAL A 93 3.40 -6.04 -8.39
C VAL A 93 4.40 -6.45 -9.48
N PHE A 94 4.26 -5.96 -10.71
CA PHE A 94 5.11 -6.35 -11.83
C PHE A 94 6.59 -6.03 -11.56
N PRO A 95 7.00 -4.81 -11.13
CA PRO A 95 8.40 -4.54 -10.78
C PRO A 95 8.90 -5.38 -9.59
N LEU A 96 8.02 -5.71 -8.65
CA LEU A 96 8.32 -6.58 -7.52
C LEU A 96 8.59 -8.04 -7.94
N GLN A 97 7.96 -8.50 -9.02
CA GLN A 97 8.26 -9.81 -9.63
C GLN A 97 9.60 -9.79 -10.36
N TYR A 98 9.90 -8.73 -11.13
CA TYR A 98 11.20 -8.60 -11.84
C TYR A 98 12.40 -8.53 -10.90
N THR A 99 12.21 -7.95 -9.70
CA THR A 99 13.26 -7.87 -8.67
C THR A 99 13.41 -9.19 -7.89
N GLY A 100 12.61 -10.21 -8.17
CA GLY A 100 12.65 -11.51 -7.48
C GLY A 100 12.16 -11.46 -6.03
N ILE A 101 11.58 -10.33 -5.60
CA ILE A 101 11.00 -10.16 -4.26
C ILE A 101 9.73 -11.01 -4.14
N VAL A 102 8.90 -11.03 -5.19
CA VAL A 102 7.68 -11.85 -5.29
C VAL A 102 7.98 -13.12 -6.07
N GLY A 103 7.53 -14.27 -5.55
CA GLY A 103 7.62 -15.56 -6.23
C GLY A 103 8.81 -16.43 -5.79
N HIS A 104 9.46 -16.10 -4.66
CA HIS A 104 10.50 -16.96 -4.12
C HIS A 104 9.90 -18.31 -3.67
N PRO A 105 10.51 -19.46 -4.03
CA PRO A 105 9.95 -20.77 -3.73
C PRO A 105 9.71 -21.02 -2.24
N ASP A 106 10.52 -20.40 -1.37
CA ASP A 106 10.46 -20.56 0.08
C ASP A 106 9.44 -19.63 0.78
N ASN A 107 8.85 -18.67 0.06
CA ASN A 107 7.87 -17.70 0.61
C ASN A 107 6.44 -17.98 0.14
N LYS A 108 6.05 -19.26 0.10
CA LYS A 108 4.71 -19.69 -0.28
C LYS A 108 3.88 -20.12 0.93
N LEU A 109 2.59 -19.78 0.92
CA LEU A 109 1.59 -20.20 1.88
C LEU A 109 0.35 -20.63 1.07
N PHE A 110 -0.10 -21.88 1.22
CA PHE A 110 -1.11 -22.52 0.34
C PHE A 110 -0.74 -22.52 -1.16
N GLY A 111 0.55 -22.55 -1.52
CA GLY A 111 1.00 -22.54 -2.91
C GLY A 111 0.99 -21.16 -3.58
N VAL A 112 0.50 -20.13 -2.90
CA VAL A 112 0.54 -18.72 -3.31
C VAL A 112 1.62 -17.98 -2.52
N ASP A 113 2.27 -17.01 -3.14
CA ASP A 113 3.25 -16.15 -2.47
C ASP A 113 2.62 -15.40 -1.28
N LYS A 114 3.28 -15.44 -0.11
CA LYS A 114 2.80 -14.80 1.14
C LYS A 114 2.55 -13.31 0.95
N LEU A 115 3.41 -12.60 0.20
CA LEU A 115 3.26 -11.17 -0.04
C LEU A 115 2.01 -10.90 -0.87
N LEU A 116 1.75 -11.70 -1.92
CA LEU A 116 0.53 -11.58 -2.73
C LEU A 116 -0.73 -11.81 -1.89
N LEU A 117 -0.75 -12.87 -1.07
CA LEU A 117 -1.88 -13.11 -0.15
C LEU A 117 -2.10 -11.93 0.80
N GLY A 118 -1.02 -11.36 1.34
CA GLY A 118 -1.06 -10.18 2.18
C GLY A 118 -1.64 -8.98 1.44
N ILE A 119 -1.23 -8.75 0.19
CA ILE A 119 -1.75 -7.66 -0.64
C ILE A 119 -3.26 -7.77 -0.82
N PHE A 120 -3.77 -8.97 -1.12
CA PHE A 120 -5.21 -9.19 -1.24
C PHE A 120 -5.94 -8.95 0.08
N LEU A 121 -5.42 -9.51 1.19
CA LEU A 121 -6.02 -9.34 2.51
C LEU A 121 -6.03 -7.87 2.94
N GLY A 122 -4.93 -7.15 2.74
CA GLY A 122 -4.79 -5.74 3.04
C GLY A 122 -5.72 -4.86 2.23
N ALA A 123 -5.91 -5.16 0.94
CA ALA A 123 -6.88 -4.46 0.10
C ALA A 123 -8.31 -4.64 0.63
N ILE A 124 -8.70 -5.87 1.00
CA ILE A 124 -10.02 -6.18 1.59
C ILE A 124 -10.20 -5.45 2.92
N LEU A 125 -9.22 -5.52 3.81
CA LEU A 125 -9.28 -4.86 5.12
C LEU A 125 -9.38 -3.34 4.96
N PHE A 126 -8.58 -2.72 4.09
CA PHE A 126 -8.64 -1.28 3.89
C PHE A 126 -10.01 -0.84 3.33
N LEU A 127 -10.55 -1.57 2.34
CA LEU A 127 -11.91 -1.32 1.84
C LEU A 127 -12.97 -1.51 2.92
N GLY A 128 -12.80 -2.54 3.77
CA GLY A 128 -13.62 -2.77 4.96
C GLY A 128 -13.57 -1.57 5.91
N GLY A 129 -12.38 -1.04 6.21
CA GLY A 129 -12.20 0.15 7.03
C GLY A 129 -12.88 1.40 6.45
N VAL A 130 -12.80 1.60 5.13
CA VAL A 130 -13.51 2.69 4.44
C VAL A 130 -15.03 2.51 4.52
N LEU A 131 -15.53 1.27 4.42
CA LEU A 131 -16.95 0.98 4.57
C LEU A 131 -17.42 1.19 6.02
N LEU A 132 -16.61 0.77 7.00
CA LEU A 132 -16.87 0.99 8.42
C LEU A 132 -16.94 2.48 8.74
N ASP A 133 -16.01 3.31 8.25
CA ASP A 133 -16.08 4.77 8.43
C ASP A 133 -17.40 5.35 7.89
N LYS A 134 -17.88 4.88 6.72
CA LYS A 134 -19.18 5.30 6.15
C LYS A 134 -20.35 4.86 7.01
N ILE A 135 -20.33 3.63 7.54
CA ILE A 135 -21.37 3.12 8.44
C ILE A 135 -21.41 3.94 9.73
N LEU A 136 -20.25 4.19 10.35
CA LEU A 136 -20.13 5.00 11.57
C LEU A 136 -20.73 6.40 11.36
N ARG A 137 -20.40 7.06 10.25
CA ARG A 137 -21.01 8.37 9.90
C ARG A 137 -22.52 8.27 9.78
N LYS A 138 -23.04 7.24 9.11
CA LYS A 138 -24.49 7.07 8.91
C LYS A 138 -25.24 6.91 10.23
N ILE A 139 -24.65 6.19 11.19
CA ILE A 139 -25.20 6.02 12.55
C ILE A 139 -25.18 7.35 13.30
N ASN A 140 -24.12 8.16 13.12
CA ASN A 140 -23.94 9.44 13.80
C ASN A 140 -24.54 10.64 13.04
N GLN A 141 -25.71 10.47 12.39
CA GLN A 141 -26.38 11.55 11.65
C GLN A 141 -25.48 12.24 10.59
N ASN A 142 -24.62 11.47 9.93
CA ASN A 142 -23.58 11.92 8.98
C ASN A 142 -22.48 12.82 9.60
N LYS A 143 -22.40 12.91 10.92
CA LYS A 143 -21.31 13.58 11.64
C LYS A 143 -20.15 12.61 11.90
N ILE A 144 -18.97 13.18 12.08
CA ILE A 144 -17.75 12.43 12.40
C ILE A 144 -17.70 12.23 13.92
N PHE A 145 -17.33 11.04 14.40
CA PHE A 145 -17.18 10.80 15.84
C PHE A 145 -15.91 11.47 16.39
N PHE A 146 -14.80 11.40 15.65
CA PHE A 146 -13.51 11.95 16.06
C PHE A 146 -12.70 12.42 14.85
N TYR A 147 -11.68 13.24 15.11
CA TYR A 147 -10.86 13.83 14.07
C TYR A 147 -10.09 12.77 13.27
N TYR A 148 -9.98 12.95 11.95
CA TYR A 148 -9.36 11.99 11.00
C TYR A 148 -9.95 10.56 10.98
N GLN A 149 -11.21 10.35 11.39
CA GLN A 149 -11.88 9.04 11.37
C GLN A 149 -11.71 8.25 10.05
N LYS A 150 -11.75 8.93 8.89
CA LYS A 150 -11.55 8.32 7.56
C LYS A 150 -10.20 7.61 7.40
N VAL A 151 -9.17 8.06 8.13
CA VAL A 151 -7.80 7.51 8.07
C VAL A 151 -7.56 6.55 9.23
N ILE A 152 -7.96 6.97 10.44
CA ILE A 152 -7.71 6.18 11.66
C ILE A 152 -8.43 4.83 11.59
N VAL A 153 -9.69 4.79 11.16
CA VAL A 153 -10.46 3.52 11.13
C VAL A 153 -9.79 2.45 10.26
N PRO A 154 -9.45 2.71 8.96
CA PRO A 154 -8.70 1.74 8.17
C PRO A 154 -7.33 1.39 8.74
N VAL A 155 -6.56 2.37 9.23
CA VAL A 155 -5.20 2.13 9.75
C VAL A 155 -5.23 1.28 11.01
N THR A 156 -6.17 1.53 11.93
CA THR A 156 -6.35 0.72 13.13
C THR A 156 -6.74 -0.71 12.77
N LEU A 157 -7.61 -0.90 11.78
CA LEU A 157 -7.99 -2.24 11.33
C LEU A 157 -6.80 -3.02 10.75
N LEU A 158 -5.94 -2.36 9.96
CA LEU A 158 -4.71 -2.98 9.44
C LEU A 158 -3.68 -3.28 10.54
N LEU A 159 -3.55 -2.41 11.54
CA LEU A 159 -2.70 -2.65 12.69
C LEU A 159 -3.17 -3.87 13.49
N ILE A 160 -4.47 -3.95 13.79
CA ILE A 160 -5.05 -5.12 14.47
C ILE A 160 -4.79 -6.38 13.65
N ALA A 161 -5.05 -6.36 12.34
CA ALA A 161 -4.78 -7.51 11.48
C ALA A 161 -3.29 -7.90 11.46
N SER A 162 -2.38 -6.92 11.44
CA SER A 162 -0.93 -7.17 11.49
C SER A 162 -0.53 -7.86 12.79
N VAL A 163 -1.08 -7.43 13.93
CA VAL A 163 -0.85 -8.07 15.24
C VAL A 163 -1.42 -9.49 15.25
N VAL A 164 -2.63 -9.70 14.74
CA VAL A 164 -3.24 -11.04 14.66
C VAL A 164 -2.38 -11.98 13.79
N ILE A 165 -1.93 -11.51 12.62
CA ILE A 165 -1.06 -12.29 11.73
C ILE A 165 0.26 -12.61 12.43
N TYR A 166 0.86 -11.64 13.14
CA TYR A 166 2.08 -11.86 13.90
C TYR A 166 1.92 -12.95 14.95
N LEU A 167 0.84 -12.90 15.75
CA LEU A 167 0.55 -13.92 16.76
C LEU A 167 0.28 -15.31 16.16
N VAL A 168 -0.36 -15.39 15.00
CA VAL A 168 -0.64 -16.68 14.33
C VAL A 168 0.61 -17.28 13.68
N THR A 169 1.54 -16.45 13.23
CA THR A 169 2.75 -16.90 12.52
C THR A 169 3.92 -17.19 13.45
N HIS A 170 3.97 -16.56 14.63
CA HIS A 170 5.05 -16.69 15.61
C HIS A 170 4.59 -17.29 16.95
N GLY A 171 3.34 -17.74 17.03
CA GLY A 171 2.76 -18.43 18.19
C GLY A 171 2.81 -19.96 18.08
#